data_AF-A0A3Q3JUQ4-F1
#
_entry.id   AF-A0A3Q3JUQ4-F1
#
_cell.length_a   1.000
_cell.length_b   1.000
_cell.length_c   1.000
_cell.angle_alpha   90.00
_cell.angle_beta   90.00
_cell.angle_gamma   90.00
#
_symmetry.space_group_name_H-M   'P 1'
#
loop_
_entity.id
_entity.type
_entity.pdbx_description
1 polymer ?
#
loop_
_entity_poly.entity_id
_entity_poly.type
_entity_poly.pdbx_seq_one_letter_code
_entity_poly.pdbx_strand_id
1 'polypeptide(L)'
;KSGSQVMTQICGKRMKASLGPPKKGNLVVCFSFKIEGQILDVPAGPQPPNPEAKCPIYRWNLQHKYNYTDVLLLSQFIRSDGGMLPRRITGLCPQEHRKIAICVQMAHRAGLLPDHKPKLPEGHVPKRLKPQLNRYLTRWSIKSVKPIYKAGLKWCKKRMSVGHPALKNNVRYSVKPLYIKH
;
A
#
# COMPACT_ATOMS: atom_id res chain seq x y z
N LYS A 1 -35.16 18.18 -8.78
CA LYS A 1 -35.73 17.58 -7.55
C LYS A 1 -34.58 16.99 -6.75
N SER A 2 -33.99 17.81 -5.89
CA SER A 2 -32.87 17.51 -5.01
C SER A 2 -33.33 16.61 -3.86
N GLY A 3 -32.73 15.42 -3.75
CA GLY A 3 -32.90 14.54 -2.60
C GLY A 3 -31.72 14.71 -1.65
N SER A 4 -31.78 15.73 -0.80
CA SER A 4 -30.86 15.90 0.31
C SER A 4 -31.29 14.94 1.42
N GLN A 5 -30.59 13.81 1.60
CA GLN A 5 -30.78 13.00 2.80
C GLN A 5 -30.01 13.63 3.96
N VAL A 6 -30.78 14.24 4.85
CA VAL A 6 -30.39 14.71 6.19
C VAL A 6 -30.55 13.54 7.16
N MET A 7 -29.51 13.21 7.93
CA MET A 7 -29.55 12.36 9.15
C MET A 7 -28.15 12.43 9.78
N THR A 8 -27.89 12.83 11.03
CA THR A 8 -28.73 13.21 12.17
C THR A 8 -27.80 13.98 13.12
N GLN A 9 -28.26 15.10 13.69
CA GLN A 9 -27.63 15.74 14.84
C GLN A 9 -27.58 14.75 16.02
N ILE A 10 -26.43 14.63 16.68
CA ILE A 10 -26.40 14.30 18.11
C ILE A 10 -25.75 15.48 18.82
N CYS A 11 -26.62 16.43 19.17
CA CYS A 11 -26.33 17.52 20.08
C CYS A 11 -26.22 16.99 21.51
N GLY A 12 -25.20 17.45 22.24
CA GLY A 12 -25.27 17.71 23.68
C GLY A 12 -25.33 16.52 24.63
N LYS A 13 -24.17 16.09 25.14
CA LYS A 13 -24.07 15.57 26.51
C LYS A 13 -22.92 16.25 27.24
N ARG A 14 -23.27 17.32 27.97
CA ARG A 14 -22.47 17.87 29.07
C ARG A 14 -22.51 16.83 30.19
N MET A 15 -21.45 16.06 30.39
CA MET A 15 -21.34 15.15 31.54
C MET A 15 -20.29 15.66 32.51
N LYS A 16 -20.74 15.83 33.76
CA LYS A 16 -20.01 16.30 34.94
C LYS A 16 -18.78 15.41 35.18
N ALA A 17 -17.65 16.03 35.51
CA ALA A 17 -16.56 15.36 36.20
C ALA A 17 -16.97 15.20 37.68
N SER A 18 -17.17 13.96 38.15
CA SER A 18 -17.24 13.67 39.58
C SER A 18 -15.87 13.21 40.06
N LEU A 19 -15.23 14.04 40.89
CA LEU A 19 -14.08 13.67 41.69
C LEU A 19 -14.57 12.79 42.84
N GLY A 20 -14.25 11.49 42.79
CA GLY A 20 -14.39 10.60 43.94
C GLY A 20 -13.08 10.53 44.72
N PRO A 21 -13.09 10.53 46.07
CA PRO A 21 -11.87 10.48 46.87
C PRO A 21 -11.15 9.12 46.77
N PRO A 22 -9.82 9.08 46.97
CA PRO A 22 -9.00 7.90 46.71
C PRO A 22 -9.20 6.84 47.79
N LYS A 23 -9.53 5.61 47.38
CA LYS A 23 -9.34 4.42 48.23
C LYS A 23 -8.07 3.68 47.78
N LYS A 24 -7.12 3.62 48.71
CA LYS A 24 -5.84 2.90 48.77
C LYS A 24 -5.57 1.88 47.62
N GLY A 25 -4.42 2.07 46.96
CA GLY A 25 -3.76 1.07 46.12
C GLY A 25 -4.14 1.13 44.64
N ASN A 26 -3.22 1.61 43.80
CA ASN A 26 -3.34 1.82 42.34
C ASN A 26 -4.32 2.90 41.89
N LEU A 27 -3.79 4.12 41.73
CA LEU A 27 -4.43 5.23 41.03
C LEU A 27 -4.52 4.90 39.52
N VAL A 28 -5.62 4.31 39.06
CA VAL A 28 -5.94 4.26 37.63
C VAL A 28 -6.56 5.60 37.26
N VAL A 29 -5.75 6.51 36.70
CA VAL A 29 -6.25 7.78 36.17
C VAL A 29 -6.96 7.49 34.86
N CYS A 30 -8.29 7.39 34.90
CA CYS A 30 -9.13 7.29 33.71
C CYS A 30 -9.17 8.65 33.00
N PHE A 31 -8.21 8.92 32.11
CA PHE A 31 -8.30 10.04 31.19
C PHE A 31 -9.41 9.77 30.16
N SER A 32 -10.51 10.50 30.24
CA SER A 32 -11.50 10.56 29.17
C SER A 32 -10.99 11.53 28.10
N PHE A 33 -10.20 11.03 27.14
CA PHE A 33 -9.82 11.81 25.97
C PHE A 33 -11.00 11.86 25.00
N LYS A 34 -11.48 13.07 24.66
CA LYS A 34 -12.41 13.27 23.54
C LYS A 34 -11.61 13.17 22.24
N ILE A 35 -11.85 12.10 21.48
CA ILE A 35 -11.29 11.92 20.14
C ILE A 35 -12.32 12.51 19.17
N GLU A 36 -12.01 13.65 18.56
CA GLU A 36 -12.83 14.28 17.53
C GLU A 36 -12.25 13.96 16.14
N GLY A 37 -13.10 13.54 15.21
CA GLY A 37 -12.70 13.28 13.82
C GLY A 37 -12.97 14.50 12.95
N GLN A 38 -11.92 15.03 12.31
CA GLN A 38 -12.05 16.09 11.30
C GLN A 38 -12.15 15.46 9.91
N ILE A 39 -13.16 15.85 9.13
CA ILE A 39 -13.29 15.49 7.72
C ILE A 39 -12.55 16.55 6.92
N LEU A 40 -11.49 16.17 6.22
CA LEU A 40 -10.79 17.05 5.30
C LEU A 40 -11.44 16.94 3.92
N ASP A 41 -11.85 18.08 3.36
CA ASP A 41 -12.43 18.12 2.03
C ASP A 41 -11.35 17.88 0.96
N VAL A 42 -11.52 16.81 0.18
CA VAL A 42 -10.64 16.47 -0.94
C VAL A 42 -11.23 17.07 -2.22
N PRO A 43 -10.46 17.86 -3.00
CA PRO A 43 -10.97 18.48 -4.22
C PRO A 43 -11.35 17.43 -5.27
N ALA A 44 -12.40 17.73 -6.04
CA ALA A 44 -12.86 16.86 -7.12
C ALA A 44 -11.79 16.77 -8.24
N GLY A 45 -11.45 15.54 -8.62
CA GLY A 45 -10.44 15.28 -9.65
C GLY A 45 -10.91 15.60 -11.08
N PRO A 46 -9.97 15.61 -12.05
CA PRO A 46 -10.27 15.86 -13.46
C PRO A 46 -11.20 14.81 -14.06
N GLN A 47 -11.88 15.18 -15.16
CA GLN A 47 -12.78 14.28 -15.87
C GLN A 47 -12.02 13.10 -16.50
N PRO A 48 -12.56 11.87 -16.42
CA PRO A 48 -11.93 10.68 -16.97
C PRO A 48 -12.03 10.61 -18.50
N PRO A 49 -11.10 9.91 -19.18
CA PRO A 49 -11.19 9.66 -20.61
C PRO A 49 -12.23 8.59 -20.99
N ASN A 50 -12.56 7.64 -20.10
CA ASN A 50 -13.60 6.63 -20.35
C ASN A 50 -14.57 6.55 -19.17
N PRO A 51 -15.77 7.16 -19.23
CA PRO A 51 -16.72 7.19 -18.13
C PRO A 51 -17.47 5.88 -17.87
N GLU A 52 -17.52 4.95 -18.83
CA GLU A 52 -18.32 3.73 -18.74
C GLU A 52 -17.69 2.65 -17.85
N ALA A 53 -16.36 2.68 -17.72
CA ALA A 53 -15.64 1.65 -17.01
C ALA A 53 -15.79 1.75 -15.49
N LYS A 54 -16.16 0.64 -14.84
CA LYS A 54 -16.37 0.55 -13.38
C LYS A 54 -15.08 0.67 -12.56
N CYS A 55 -13.96 0.15 -13.07
CA CYS A 55 -12.69 0.14 -12.35
C CYS A 55 -11.86 1.40 -12.68
N PRO A 56 -11.28 2.10 -11.69
CA PRO A 56 -10.50 3.33 -11.93
C PRO A 56 -9.40 3.19 -12.98
N ILE A 57 -8.62 2.11 -12.93
CA ILE A 57 -7.55 1.84 -13.92
C ILE A 57 -8.09 1.74 -15.35
N TYR A 58 -9.30 1.19 -15.52
CA TYR A 58 -9.94 1.06 -16.82
C TYR A 58 -10.53 2.38 -17.28
N ARG A 59 -11.10 3.15 -16.35
CA ARG A 59 -11.61 4.52 -16.56
C ARG A 59 -10.54 5.45 -17.14
N TRP A 60 -9.29 5.25 -16.71
CA TRP A 60 -8.11 6.01 -17.15
C TRP A 60 -7.31 5.34 -18.29
N ASN A 61 -7.78 4.23 -18.86
CA ASN A 61 -7.08 3.50 -19.93
C ASN A 61 -5.62 3.11 -19.61
N LEU A 62 -5.33 2.87 -18.32
CA LEU A 62 -4.01 2.49 -17.80
C LEU A 62 -3.77 0.97 -17.80
N GLN A 63 -4.67 0.22 -18.41
CA GLN A 63 -4.56 -1.23 -18.54
C GLN A 63 -3.22 -1.62 -19.16
N HIS A 64 -2.50 -2.54 -18.50
CA HIS A 64 -1.25 -3.10 -19.02
C HIS A 64 -0.10 -2.10 -19.23
N LYS A 65 -0.25 -0.83 -18.82
CA LYS A 65 0.75 0.22 -19.08
C LYS A 65 1.62 0.56 -17.88
N TYR A 66 1.14 0.31 -16.66
CA TYR A 66 1.85 0.69 -15.45
C TYR A 66 2.86 -0.36 -14.98
N ASN A 67 3.87 0.09 -14.25
CA ASN A 67 4.96 -0.70 -13.70
C ASN A 67 5.28 -0.32 -12.24
N TYR A 68 6.21 -1.03 -11.59
CA TYR A 68 6.63 -0.73 -10.22
C TYR A 68 7.38 0.61 -10.07
N THR A 69 7.82 1.17 -11.20
CA THR A 69 8.50 2.47 -11.30
C THR A 69 7.55 3.64 -11.17
N ASP A 70 6.25 3.43 -11.39
CA ASP A 70 5.27 4.51 -11.51
C ASP A 70 4.77 4.94 -10.13
N VAL A 71 5.67 5.59 -9.38
CA VAL A 71 5.46 5.98 -7.99
C VAL A 71 4.22 6.86 -7.82
N LEU A 72 3.94 7.75 -8.78
CA LEU A 72 2.80 8.66 -8.74
C LEU A 72 1.44 7.95 -8.79
N LEU A 73 1.37 6.82 -9.50
CA LEU A 73 0.16 6.00 -9.54
C LEU A 73 0.04 5.13 -8.28
N LEU A 74 1.16 4.56 -7.85
CA LEU A 74 1.19 3.67 -6.69
C LEU A 74 0.91 4.43 -5.38
N SER A 75 1.37 5.67 -5.25
CA SER A 75 1.18 6.51 -4.07
C SER A 75 -0.29 6.78 -3.74
N GLN A 76 -1.16 6.78 -4.76
CA GLN A 76 -2.61 6.98 -4.59
C GLN A 76 -3.30 5.80 -3.89
N PHE A 77 -2.73 4.59 -3.98
CA PHE A 77 -3.33 3.35 -3.46
C PHE A 77 -2.65 2.84 -2.19
N ILE A 78 -1.72 3.62 -1.60
CA ILE A 78 -1.03 3.29 -0.36
C ILE A 78 -1.37 4.26 0.76
N ARG A 79 -1.22 3.79 2.00
CA ARG A 79 -1.30 4.59 3.21
C ARG A 79 0.02 5.31 3.46
N SER A 80 0.02 6.27 4.39
CA SER A 80 1.25 6.89 4.92
C SER A 80 2.24 5.85 5.45
N ASP A 81 1.77 4.73 5.97
CA ASP A 81 2.62 3.70 6.60
C ASP A 81 3.22 2.70 5.59
N GLY A 82 2.92 2.85 4.29
CA GLY A 82 3.32 1.90 3.23
C GLY A 82 2.42 0.67 3.08
N GLY A 83 1.36 0.58 3.88
CA GLY A 83 0.32 -0.43 3.70
C GLY A 83 -0.56 -0.13 2.50
N MET A 84 -0.99 -1.16 1.77
CA MET A 84 -1.95 -1.02 0.68
C MET A 84 -3.37 -0.76 1.20
N LEU A 85 -4.12 0.13 0.55
CA LEU A 85 -5.53 0.39 0.85
C LEU A 85 -6.42 -0.81 0.46
N PRO A 86 -7.49 -1.12 1.22
CA PRO A 86 -8.36 -2.25 0.91
C PRO A 86 -9.16 -2.01 -0.39
N ARG A 87 -9.44 -3.10 -1.11
CA ARG A 87 -10.17 -3.08 -2.39
C ARG A 87 -11.53 -2.38 -2.32
N ARG A 88 -12.24 -2.52 -1.19
CA ARG A 88 -13.59 -1.93 -0.99
C ARG A 88 -13.57 -0.40 -1.05
N ILE A 89 -12.45 0.21 -0.65
CA ILE A 89 -12.27 1.66 -0.65
C ILE A 89 -11.72 2.12 -2.00
N THR A 90 -10.73 1.40 -2.55
CA THR A 90 -10.08 1.79 -3.81
C THR A 90 -10.95 1.57 -5.05
N GLY A 91 -11.98 0.73 -4.98
CA GLY A 91 -12.87 0.45 -6.12
C GLY A 91 -12.21 -0.33 -7.26
N LEU A 92 -11.04 -0.92 -7.01
CA LEU A 92 -10.28 -1.66 -8.02
C LEU A 92 -10.86 -3.06 -8.28
N CYS A 93 -10.72 -3.50 -9.53
CA CYS A 93 -10.95 -4.89 -9.94
C CYS A 93 -9.99 -5.83 -9.19
N PRO A 94 -10.39 -7.07 -8.82
CA PRO A 94 -9.53 -7.99 -8.06
C PRO A 94 -8.16 -8.25 -8.72
N GLN A 95 -8.16 -8.37 -10.05
CA GLN A 95 -6.95 -8.61 -10.84
C GLN A 95 -5.98 -7.43 -10.77
N GLU A 96 -6.47 -6.21 -10.99
CA GLU A 96 -5.68 -4.98 -10.93
C GLU A 96 -5.22 -4.68 -9.50
N HIS A 97 -6.08 -4.92 -8.50
CA HIS A 97 -5.71 -4.77 -7.10
C HIS A 97 -4.53 -5.68 -6.73
N ARG A 98 -4.52 -6.94 -7.20
CA ARG A 98 -3.39 -7.85 -7.00
C ARG A 98 -2.12 -7.37 -7.71
N LYS A 99 -2.22 -6.89 -8.95
CA LYS A 99 -1.07 -6.35 -9.70
C LYS A 99 -0.47 -5.13 -8.99
N ILE A 100 -1.30 -4.18 -8.56
CA ILE A 100 -0.86 -3.00 -7.81
C ILE A 100 -0.21 -3.41 -6.48
N ALA A 101 -0.79 -4.36 -5.74
CA ALA A 101 -0.19 -4.89 -4.51
C ALA A 101 1.25 -5.38 -4.73
N ILE A 102 1.47 -6.12 -5.82
CA ILE A 102 2.77 -6.65 -6.19
C ILE A 102 3.73 -5.52 -6.60
N CYS A 103 3.26 -4.55 -7.39
CA CYS A 103 4.05 -3.37 -7.76
C CYS A 103 4.49 -2.58 -6.52
N VAL A 104 3.59 -2.33 -5.57
CA VAL A 104 3.91 -1.67 -4.28
C VAL A 104 4.97 -2.45 -3.51
N GLN A 105 4.83 -3.78 -3.41
CA GLN A 105 5.85 -4.62 -2.75
C GLN A 105 7.22 -4.55 -3.44
N MET A 106 7.25 -4.52 -4.78
CA MET A 106 8.49 -4.36 -5.53
C MET A 106 9.09 -2.97 -5.34
N ALA A 107 8.27 -1.91 -5.34
CA ALA A 107 8.70 -0.53 -5.14
C ALA A 107 9.31 -0.30 -3.75
N HIS A 108 8.70 -0.83 -2.68
CA HIS A 108 9.28 -0.76 -1.33
C HIS A 108 10.63 -1.47 -1.25
N ARG A 109 10.77 -2.64 -1.88
CA ARG A 109 12.03 -3.38 -1.89
C ARG A 109 13.12 -2.70 -2.72
N ALA A 110 12.71 -1.90 -3.72
CA ALA A 110 13.61 -1.10 -4.53
C ALA A 110 13.97 0.25 -3.89
N GLY A 111 13.27 0.65 -2.82
CA GLY A 111 13.52 1.92 -2.14
C GLY A 111 12.91 3.14 -2.81
N LEU A 112 11.91 2.97 -3.70
CA LEU A 112 11.28 4.06 -4.44
C LEU A 112 10.31 4.92 -3.60
N LEU A 113 9.89 4.43 -2.42
CA LEU A 113 8.90 5.06 -1.55
C LEU A 113 9.53 5.37 -0.17
N PRO A 114 10.35 6.42 -0.05
CA PRO A 114 11.04 6.74 1.20
C PRO A 114 10.11 7.25 2.30
N ASP A 115 9.06 8.00 1.93
CA ASP A 115 8.12 8.64 2.87
C ASP A 115 7.10 7.66 3.46
N HIS A 116 6.90 6.52 2.79
CA HIS A 116 5.90 5.52 3.16
C HIS A 116 6.50 4.40 4.02
N LYS A 117 7.20 4.78 5.08
CA LYS A 117 7.79 3.84 6.05
C LYS A 117 6.90 3.72 7.29
N PRO A 118 6.82 2.53 7.89
CA PRO A 118 6.11 2.39 9.16
C PRO A 118 6.77 3.28 10.21
N LYS A 119 5.95 4.03 10.95
CA LYS A 119 6.42 4.87 12.05
C LYS A 119 7.01 3.98 13.13
N LEU A 120 8.27 4.23 13.44
CA LEU A 120 8.95 3.55 14.55
C LEU A 120 8.57 4.26 15.86
N PRO A 121 8.46 3.52 16.97
CA PRO A 121 8.24 4.14 18.27
C PRO A 121 9.42 5.04 18.64
N GLU A 122 9.13 6.09 19.41
CA GLU A 122 10.11 7.04 19.94
C GLU A 122 11.29 6.28 20.58
N GLY A 123 12.53 6.59 20.16
CA GLY A 123 13.75 5.97 20.70
C GLY A 123 14.17 4.63 20.08
N HIS A 124 13.50 4.12 19.04
CA HIS A 124 13.97 2.90 18.37
C HIS A 124 15.20 3.15 17.48
N VAL A 125 16.38 2.84 18.00
CA VAL A 125 17.63 2.82 17.22
C VAL A 125 17.83 1.43 16.60
N PRO A 126 18.01 1.31 15.27
CA PRO A 126 18.28 0.03 14.63
C PRO A 126 19.56 -0.63 15.20
N LYS A 127 19.42 -1.80 15.81
CA LYS A 127 20.50 -2.52 16.52
C LYS A 127 21.73 -2.87 15.66
N ARG A 128 21.57 -2.98 14.33
CA ARG A 128 22.65 -3.17 13.35
C ARG A 128 22.28 -2.51 12.03
N LEU A 129 23.15 -1.65 11.53
CA LEU A 129 23.08 -1.12 10.17
C LEU A 129 23.35 -2.27 9.21
N LYS A 130 22.31 -2.75 8.52
CA LYS A 130 22.49 -3.72 7.44
C LYS A 130 23.03 -2.98 6.22
N PRO A 131 23.94 -3.60 5.45
CA PRO A 131 24.36 -3.00 4.18
C PRO A 131 23.12 -2.81 3.30
N GLN A 132 22.91 -1.56 2.87
CA GLN A 132 21.83 -1.22 1.96
C GLN A 132 22.27 -1.59 0.55
N LEU A 133 21.73 -2.71 0.05
CA LEU A 133 22.03 -3.18 -1.29
C LEU A 133 20.98 -2.64 -2.26
N ASN A 134 21.44 -2.04 -3.37
CA ASN A 134 20.57 -1.60 -4.46
C ASN A 134 19.93 -2.81 -5.12
N ARG A 135 18.60 -2.81 -5.23
CA ARG A 135 17.80 -3.93 -5.73
C ARG A 135 16.63 -3.40 -6.54
N TYR A 136 16.21 -4.15 -7.55
CA TYR A 136 15.03 -3.82 -8.38
C TYR A 136 14.39 -5.11 -8.88
N LEU A 137 13.11 -5.04 -9.33
CA LEU A 137 12.36 -6.19 -9.84
C LEU A 137 12.35 -7.42 -8.91
N THR A 138 12.38 -7.21 -7.59
CA THR A 138 12.51 -8.32 -6.63
C THR A 138 11.16 -8.96 -6.28
N ARG A 139 10.98 -10.21 -6.68
CA ARG A 139 9.74 -10.97 -6.43
C ARG A 139 9.55 -11.41 -4.99
N TRP A 140 10.62 -11.85 -4.34
CA TRP A 140 10.57 -12.48 -3.01
C TRP A 140 11.12 -11.54 -1.93
N SER A 141 10.72 -11.80 -0.68
CA SER A 141 11.32 -11.14 0.47
C SER A 141 12.79 -11.54 0.60
N ILE A 142 13.64 -10.59 1.01
CA ILE A 142 15.08 -10.80 1.11
C ILE A 142 15.40 -11.94 2.09
N LYS A 143 14.64 -12.04 3.19
CA LYS A 143 14.87 -13.04 4.24
C LYS A 143 14.36 -14.44 3.89
N SER A 144 13.47 -14.59 2.91
CA SER A 144 12.81 -15.87 2.62
C SER A 144 13.54 -16.71 1.58
N VAL A 145 14.43 -16.10 0.78
CA VAL A 145 15.12 -16.80 -0.31
C VAL A 145 16.39 -17.45 0.20
N LYS A 146 16.53 -18.76 0.00
CA LYS A 146 17.77 -19.50 0.24
C LYS A 146 18.69 -19.44 -1.00
N PRO A 147 20.02 -19.38 -0.83
CA PRO A 147 20.94 -19.43 -1.95
C PRO A 147 20.85 -20.76 -2.70
N ILE A 148 21.10 -20.74 -4.01
CA ILE A 148 21.14 -21.94 -4.84
C ILE A 148 22.58 -22.48 -4.83
N TYR A 149 22.85 -23.46 -3.98
CA TYR A 149 24.18 -24.09 -3.91
C TYR A 149 24.49 -24.97 -5.13
N LYS A 150 23.47 -25.60 -5.73
CA LYS A 150 23.60 -26.48 -6.90
C LYS A 150 22.64 -26.02 -7.99
N ALA A 151 23.17 -25.37 -9.03
CA ALA A 151 22.37 -24.84 -10.13
C ALA A 151 21.85 -25.93 -11.07
N GLY A 152 22.58 -27.04 -11.23
CA GLY A 152 22.26 -28.12 -12.16
C GLY A 152 22.77 -27.90 -13.58
N LEU A 153 22.68 -28.94 -14.41
CA LEU A 153 23.09 -28.95 -15.82
C LEU A 153 22.13 -28.11 -16.69
N LYS A 154 22.51 -27.82 -17.94
CA LYS A 154 21.79 -26.88 -18.84
C LYS A 154 20.29 -27.18 -18.96
N TRP A 155 19.89 -28.45 -19.04
CA TRP A 155 18.50 -28.89 -19.20
C TRP A 155 17.67 -28.87 -17.90
N CYS A 156 18.31 -28.92 -16.73
CA CYS A 156 17.66 -28.89 -15.41
C CYS A 156 18.09 -27.68 -14.56
N LYS A 157 18.52 -26.59 -15.22
CA LYS A 157 19.10 -25.43 -14.53
C LYS A 157 18.05 -24.71 -13.69
N LYS A 158 18.33 -24.55 -12.39
CA LYS A 158 17.53 -23.73 -11.47
C LYS A 158 17.77 -22.25 -11.74
N ARG A 159 16.85 -21.61 -12.45
CA ARG A 159 16.90 -20.18 -12.82
C ARG A 159 16.38 -19.26 -11.71
N MET A 160 16.92 -18.06 -11.66
CA MET A 160 16.53 -17.01 -10.72
C MET A 160 15.31 -16.26 -11.23
N SER A 161 14.29 -16.08 -10.38
CA SER A 161 13.11 -15.31 -10.76
C SER A 161 13.36 -13.80 -10.64
N VAL A 162 13.13 -13.04 -11.72
CA VAL A 162 13.21 -11.58 -11.77
C VAL A 162 11.86 -11.04 -12.24
N GLY A 163 11.29 -10.08 -11.51
CA GLY A 163 9.96 -9.55 -11.75
C GLY A 163 8.83 -10.50 -11.32
N HIS A 164 7.59 -10.18 -11.70
CA HIS A 164 6.42 -10.94 -11.30
C HIS A 164 5.55 -11.37 -12.50
N PRO A 165 5.09 -12.64 -12.58
CA PRO A 165 4.30 -13.14 -13.72
C PRO A 165 2.95 -12.43 -13.91
N ALA A 166 2.40 -11.81 -12.87
CA ALA A 166 1.16 -11.02 -12.97
C ALA A 166 1.26 -9.81 -13.92
N LEU A 167 2.48 -9.34 -14.21
CA LEU A 167 2.75 -8.23 -15.14
C LEU A 167 3.17 -8.72 -16.54
N LYS A 168 3.05 -10.03 -16.82
CA LYS A 168 3.45 -10.61 -18.13
C LYS A 168 2.66 -10.01 -19.29
N ASN A 169 1.41 -9.62 -19.06
CA ASN A 169 0.49 -9.10 -20.08
C ASN A 169 0.65 -7.60 -20.32
N ASN A 170 1.64 -6.94 -19.69
CA ASN A 170 1.88 -5.53 -19.92
C ASN A 170 2.24 -5.26 -21.38
N VAL A 171 1.93 -4.06 -21.87
CA VAL A 171 2.30 -3.61 -23.21
C VAL A 171 3.81 -3.63 -23.34
N ARG A 172 4.30 -4.11 -24.48
CA ARG A 172 5.74 -4.22 -24.75
C ARG A 172 6.01 -3.58 -26.09
N TYR A 173 6.93 -2.63 -26.06
CA TYR A 173 7.36 -1.92 -27.25
C TYR A 173 8.49 -2.64 -27.99
N SER A 174 9.10 -3.66 -27.35
CA SER A 174 10.17 -4.46 -27.94
C SER A 174 9.70 -5.83 -28.40
N VAL A 175 10.35 -6.35 -29.45
CA VAL A 175 10.04 -7.66 -30.06
C VAL A 175 10.37 -8.83 -29.13
N LYS A 176 11.47 -8.73 -28.36
CA LYS A 176 11.93 -9.80 -27.46
C LYS A 176 10.94 -10.00 -26.32
N PRO A 177 10.52 -11.23 -25.94
CA PRO A 177 9.57 -11.49 -24.85
C PRO A 177 10.10 -11.06 -23.45
N LEU A 178 9.19 -10.88 -22.48
CA LEU A 178 9.59 -10.57 -21.10
C LEU A 178 10.15 -11.84 -20.46
N TYR A 179 11.43 -11.80 -20.12
CA TYR A 179 12.09 -12.91 -19.47
C TYR A 179 12.02 -12.75 -17.95
N ILE A 180 11.35 -13.70 -17.29
CA ILE A 180 11.08 -13.66 -15.83
C ILE A 180 12.02 -14.61 -15.07
N LYS A 181 12.75 -15.49 -15.76
CA LYS A 181 13.60 -16.53 -15.16
C LYS A 181 15.00 -16.50 -15.76
N HIS A 182 15.96 -15.88 -15.10
CA HIS A 182 17.35 -15.74 -15.56
C HIS A 182 18.24 -16.91 -15.18
#